data_AF-A0A1I2DS23-F1
#
_entry.id   AF-A0A1I2DS23-F1
#
_cell.length_a   1.000
_cell.length_b   1.000
_cell.length_c   1.000
_cell.angle_alpha   90.00
_cell.angle_beta   90.00
_cell.angle_gamma   90.00
#
_symmetry.space_group_name_H-M   'P 1'
#
loop_
_entity.id
_entity.type
_entity.pdbx_description
1 polymer ?
#
loop_
_entity_poly.entity_id
_entity_poly.type
_entity_poly.pdbx_seq_one_letter_code
_entity_poly.pdbx_strand_id
1 'polypeptide(L)'
;MVRGRVRGRSGRLFAWPLCASLSLGPVVATAAPAPADDLVAFDRGFREGQERFNRGEYLAAARTWSAAVERLRESSDNKDNRAAVYSYIADGDRKSVQNGAGIDIVREGLAVLDGYAAQFTAAYPGEPLPAQVAETRDQFRAASDAAVAPAPPQDPPSPSSGSSDPVDAPAPAKPWRGLTIGGGVSLGLGLASLGLFAGGFVRAREAERQYDDPANACPPSDPTGECAEIDRRGRSSSAMATVGVILAPALLAAGAAMLGIGLRRRAAERWAVTPTFGPRSAGLSWVLRF
;
A
#
# COMPACT_ATOMS: atom_id res chain seq x y z
N MET A 1 -36.87 49.02 36.83
CA MET A 1 -36.74 50.47 36.52
C MET A 1 -35.33 50.72 36.03
N VAL A 2 -35.14 50.96 34.73
CA VAL A 2 -34.23 51.97 34.13
C VAL A 2 -34.46 51.87 32.61
N ARG A 3 -34.78 53.03 32.04
CA ARG A 3 -35.17 53.30 30.65
C ARG A 3 -33.94 53.61 29.79
N GLY A 4 -34.10 53.41 28.48
CA GLY A 4 -33.46 54.21 27.42
C GLY A 4 -32.32 53.48 26.68
N ARG A 5 -32.14 53.62 25.37
CA ARG A 5 -32.52 54.72 24.47
C ARG A 5 -32.52 54.22 23.01
N VAL A 6 -33.38 54.85 22.23
CA VAL A 6 -33.73 54.67 20.81
C VAL A 6 -32.82 55.51 19.88
N ARG A 7 -32.70 55.09 18.61
CA ARG A 7 -32.18 55.76 17.37
C ARG A 7 -30.81 55.24 16.88
N GLY A 8 -30.57 55.00 15.58
CA GLY A 8 -31.26 55.55 14.40
C GLY A 8 -31.19 54.64 13.17
N ARG A 9 -32.32 54.56 12.47
CA ARG A 9 -32.47 54.02 11.11
C ARG A 9 -31.79 54.99 10.14
N SER A 10 -30.66 54.60 9.57
CA SER A 10 -30.11 55.26 8.38
C SER A 10 -30.69 54.60 7.15
N GLY A 11 -31.63 55.29 6.50
CA GLY A 11 -32.18 54.89 5.21
C GLY A 11 -31.09 54.94 4.15
N ARG A 12 -30.70 53.78 3.63
CA ARG A 12 -29.96 53.68 2.38
C ARG A 12 -30.95 53.23 1.31
N LEU A 13 -31.31 54.16 0.44
CA LEU A 13 -31.96 53.90 -0.84
C LEU A 13 -30.99 53.05 -1.67
N PHE A 14 -31.14 51.73 -1.61
CA PHE A 14 -30.46 50.82 -2.51
C PHE A 14 -31.29 50.73 -3.78
N ALA A 15 -30.86 51.47 -4.81
CA ALA A 15 -31.33 51.29 -6.16
C ALA A 15 -31.04 49.85 -6.59
N TRP A 16 -32.12 49.06 -6.76
CA TRP A 16 -32.05 47.72 -7.33
C TRP A 16 -31.77 47.84 -8.83
N PRO A 17 -30.63 47.35 -9.33
CA PRO A 17 -30.51 47.10 -10.76
C PRO A 17 -31.46 45.94 -11.10
N LEU A 18 -32.36 46.16 -12.05
CA LEU A 18 -33.03 45.09 -12.78
C LEU A 18 -31.95 44.27 -13.49
N CYS A 19 -31.39 43.27 -12.81
CA CYS A 19 -30.68 42.19 -13.47
C CYS A 19 -31.73 41.35 -14.19
N ALA A 20 -31.82 41.51 -15.50
CA ALA A 20 -32.50 40.55 -16.37
C ALA A 20 -31.77 39.21 -16.24
N SER A 21 -32.28 38.36 -15.34
CA SER A 21 -31.87 36.98 -15.17
C SER A 21 -32.22 36.23 -16.44
N LEU A 22 -31.29 36.17 -17.39
CA LEU A 22 -31.28 35.17 -18.45
C LEU A 22 -31.11 33.82 -17.74
N SER A 23 -32.23 33.20 -17.41
CA SER A 23 -32.35 31.82 -16.95
C SER A 23 -31.92 30.91 -18.11
N LEU A 24 -30.62 30.83 -18.37
CA LEU A 24 -30.01 29.71 -19.06
C LEU A 24 -30.19 28.51 -18.12
N GLY A 25 -31.37 27.89 -18.20
CA GLY A 25 -31.60 26.59 -17.58
C GLY A 25 -30.50 25.63 -18.05
N PRO A 26 -30.03 24.72 -17.18
CA PRO A 26 -28.98 23.78 -17.55
C PRO A 26 -29.46 23.01 -18.78
N VAL A 27 -28.77 23.22 -19.91
CA VAL A 27 -28.90 22.35 -21.06
C VAL A 27 -28.36 21.00 -20.60
N VAL A 28 -29.26 20.10 -20.22
CA VAL A 28 -28.93 18.71 -19.95
C VAL A 28 -28.58 18.12 -21.30
N ALA A 29 -27.30 18.21 -21.67
CA ALA A 29 -26.77 17.52 -22.83
C ALA A 29 -26.84 16.02 -22.52
N THR A 30 -27.87 15.37 -23.03
CA THR A 30 -27.92 13.91 -23.08
C THR A 30 -26.74 13.44 -23.91
N ALA A 31 -25.74 12.87 -23.23
CA ALA A 31 -24.55 12.34 -23.88
C ALA A 31 -25.00 11.25 -24.86
N ALA A 32 -24.64 11.42 -26.13
CA ALA A 32 -24.90 10.41 -27.15
C ALA A 32 -24.18 9.10 -26.78
N PRO A 33 -24.80 7.93 -27.06
CA PRO A 33 -24.19 6.64 -26.76
C PRO A 33 -22.82 6.52 -27.45
N ALA A 34 -21.92 5.73 -26.84
CA ALA A 34 -20.61 5.48 -27.41
C ALA A 34 -20.74 4.84 -28.82
N PRO A 35 -19.85 5.20 -29.77
CA PRO A 35 -19.78 4.52 -31.06
C PRO A 35 -19.61 3.00 -30.87
N ALA A 36 -20.26 2.20 -31.71
CA ALA A 36 -20.16 0.74 -31.63
C ALA A 36 -18.71 0.21 -31.67
N ASP A 37 -17.84 0.90 -32.42
CA ASP A 37 -16.41 0.57 -32.53
C ASP A 37 -15.64 0.71 -31.21
N ASP A 38 -16.06 1.62 -30.32
CA ASP A 38 -15.42 1.84 -29.02
C ASP A 38 -15.70 0.69 -28.05
N LEU A 39 -16.90 0.12 -28.09
CA LEU A 39 -17.26 -1.04 -27.27
C LEU A 39 -16.50 -2.30 -27.71
N VAL A 40 -16.36 -2.53 -29.02
CA VAL A 40 -15.56 -3.65 -29.54
C VAL A 40 -14.08 -3.50 -29.16
N ALA A 41 -13.54 -2.28 -29.22
CA ALA A 41 -12.18 -2.02 -28.80
C ALA A 41 -11.98 -2.20 -27.28
N PHE A 42 -12.94 -1.74 -26.47
CA PHE A 42 -12.98 -1.97 -25.03
C PHE A 42 -12.98 -3.46 -24.69
N ASP A 43 -13.90 -4.24 -25.26
CA ASP A 43 -14.02 -5.69 -25.00
C ASP A 43 -12.73 -6.45 -25.31
N ARG A 44 -12.09 -6.10 -26.43
CA ARG A 44 -10.79 -6.69 -26.82
C ARG A 44 -9.71 -6.35 -25.79
N GLY A 45 -9.59 -5.08 -25.39
CA GLY A 45 -8.62 -4.65 -24.39
C GLY A 45 -8.87 -5.27 -23.02
N PHE A 46 -10.14 -5.41 -22.62
CA PHE A 46 -10.51 -6.06 -21.37
C PHE A 46 -10.09 -7.53 -21.34
N ARG A 47 -10.37 -8.30 -22.40
CA ARG A 47 -9.94 -9.70 -22.54
C ARG A 47 -8.43 -9.83 -22.54
N GLU A 48 -7.72 -8.98 -23.29
CA GLU A 48 -6.25 -8.99 -23.31
C GLU A 48 -5.67 -8.74 -21.91
N GLY A 49 -6.21 -7.75 -21.18
CA GLY A 49 -5.80 -7.50 -19.80
C GLY A 49 -6.05 -8.70 -18.88
N GLN A 50 -7.19 -9.38 -19.02
CA GLN A 50 -7.49 -10.59 -18.26
C GLN A 50 -6.53 -11.74 -18.57
N GLU A 51 -6.18 -11.95 -19.84
CA GLU A 51 -5.19 -12.95 -20.23
C GLU A 51 -3.81 -12.65 -19.64
N ARG A 52 -3.36 -11.37 -19.67
CA ARG A 52 -2.11 -10.93 -19.03
C ARG A 52 -2.13 -11.19 -17.53
N PHE A 53 -3.23 -10.86 -16.87
CA PHE A 53 -3.41 -11.08 -15.45
C PHE A 53 -3.31 -12.56 -15.08
N ASN A 54 -3.94 -13.43 -15.87
CA ASN A 54 -3.90 -14.88 -15.67
C ASN A 54 -2.50 -15.48 -15.84
N ARG A 55 -1.62 -14.83 -16.63
CA ARG A 55 -0.20 -15.20 -16.76
C ARG A 55 0.71 -14.62 -15.67
N GLY A 56 0.15 -13.86 -14.72
CA GLY A 56 0.91 -13.18 -13.67
C GLY A 56 1.57 -11.87 -14.12
N GLU A 57 1.27 -11.38 -15.33
CA GLU A 57 1.77 -10.10 -15.84
C GLU A 57 0.94 -8.92 -15.30
N TYR A 58 0.84 -8.80 -13.97
CA TYR A 58 -0.15 -7.92 -13.31
C TYR A 58 -0.06 -6.44 -13.72
N LEU A 59 1.15 -5.88 -13.82
CA LEU A 59 1.36 -4.51 -14.28
C LEU A 59 0.92 -4.31 -15.73
N ALA A 60 1.25 -5.28 -16.60
CA ALA A 60 0.83 -5.22 -18.01
C ALA A 60 -0.69 -5.31 -18.13
N ALA A 61 -1.33 -6.13 -17.29
CA ALA A 61 -2.79 -6.22 -17.22
C ALA A 61 -3.42 -4.88 -16.81
N ALA A 62 -2.97 -4.26 -15.71
CA ALA A 62 -3.47 -2.98 -15.22
C ALA A 62 -3.34 -1.85 -16.26
N ARG A 63 -2.19 -1.75 -16.94
CA ARG A 63 -1.98 -0.80 -18.04
C ARG A 63 -2.90 -1.09 -19.24
N THR A 64 -3.12 -2.35 -19.57
CA THR A 64 -4.03 -2.75 -20.67
C THR A 64 -5.47 -2.36 -20.37
N TRP A 65 -5.94 -2.63 -19.15
CA TRP A 65 -7.27 -2.21 -18.70
C TRP A 65 -7.41 -0.69 -18.63
N SER A 66 -6.36 0.03 -18.22
CA SER A 66 -6.34 1.50 -18.22
C SER A 66 -6.51 2.06 -19.63
N ALA A 67 -5.81 1.51 -20.63
CA ALA A 67 -5.99 1.91 -22.03
C ALA A 67 -7.38 1.52 -22.58
N ALA A 68 -7.95 0.39 -22.13
CA ALA A 68 -9.28 -0.04 -22.55
C ALA A 68 -10.38 0.89 -22.00
N VAL A 69 -10.30 1.26 -20.72
CA VAL A 69 -11.34 2.06 -20.05
C VAL A 69 -11.45 3.48 -20.61
N GLU A 70 -10.40 4.02 -21.23
CA GLU A 70 -10.44 5.30 -21.96
C GLU A 70 -11.47 5.30 -23.11
N ARG A 71 -11.88 4.12 -23.61
CA ARG A 71 -12.92 3.99 -24.64
C ARG A 71 -14.33 4.09 -24.08
N LEU A 72 -14.50 3.89 -22.77
CA LEU A 72 -15.77 4.08 -22.10
C LEU A 72 -15.84 5.51 -21.60
N ARG A 73 -16.74 6.34 -22.14
CA ARG A 73 -16.96 7.68 -21.57
C ARG A 73 -17.59 7.59 -20.19
N GLU A 74 -17.22 8.51 -19.30
CA GLU A 74 -17.87 8.68 -18.00
C GLU A 74 -19.31 9.16 -18.22
N SER A 75 -20.28 8.29 -17.95
CA SER A 75 -21.71 8.53 -18.09
C SER A 75 -22.47 7.59 -17.16
N SER A 76 -23.72 7.93 -16.82
CA SER A 76 -24.58 7.07 -16.00
C SER A 76 -24.67 5.63 -16.51
N ASP A 77 -24.71 5.46 -17.84
CA ASP A 77 -24.87 4.15 -18.48
C ASP A 77 -23.60 3.29 -18.38
N ASN A 78 -22.43 3.93 -18.30
CA ASN A 78 -21.13 3.25 -18.22
C ASN A 78 -20.55 3.23 -16.82
N LYS A 79 -21.19 3.90 -15.86
CA LYS A 79 -20.68 4.12 -14.50
C LYS A 79 -20.24 2.81 -13.84
N ASP A 80 -21.13 1.83 -13.80
CA ASP A 80 -20.87 0.55 -13.11
C ASP A 80 -19.77 -0.24 -13.83
N ASN A 81 -19.76 -0.22 -15.18
CA ASN A 81 -18.73 -0.86 -15.98
C ASN A 81 -17.35 -0.22 -15.74
N ARG A 82 -17.27 1.12 -15.72
CA ARG A 82 -16.03 1.84 -15.44
C ARG A 82 -15.55 1.56 -14.02
N ALA A 83 -16.44 1.60 -13.03
CA ALA A 83 -16.14 1.28 -11.65
C ALA A 83 -15.57 -0.15 -11.48
N ALA A 84 -16.17 -1.13 -12.17
CA ALA A 84 -15.66 -2.50 -12.18
C ALA A 84 -14.25 -2.57 -12.78
N VAL A 85 -14.02 -1.96 -13.95
CA VAL A 85 -12.70 -1.96 -14.62
C VAL A 85 -11.63 -1.30 -13.76
N TYR A 86 -11.92 -0.19 -13.10
CA TYR A 86 -10.97 0.43 -12.17
C TYR A 86 -10.68 -0.42 -10.94
N SER A 87 -11.61 -1.28 -10.52
CA SER A 87 -11.35 -2.26 -9.46
C SER A 87 -10.38 -3.36 -9.93
N TYR A 88 -10.45 -3.79 -11.20
CA TYR A 88 -9.45 -4.67 -11.81
C TYR A 88 -8.08 -4.00 -11.94
N ILE A 89 -8.03 -2.73 -12.37
CA ILE A 89 -6.79 -1.94 -12.43
C ILE A 89 -6.13 -1.88 -11.05
N ALA A 90 -6.90 -1.51 -10.02
CA ALA A 90 -6.43 -1.47 -8.64
C ALA A 90 -5.90 -2.83 -8.16
N ASP A 91 -6.57 -3.95 -8.47
CA ASP A 91 -6.05 -5.29 -8.13
C ASP A 91 -4.75 -5.61 -8.85
N GLY A 92 -4.66 -5.30 -10.16
CA GLY A 92 -3.47 -5.51 -10.97
C GLY A 92 -2.26 -4.73 -10.45
N ASP A 93 -2.44 -3.44 -10.15
CA ASP A 93 -1.36 -2.62 -9.61
C ASP A 93 -0.92 -3.13 -8.23
N ARG A 94 -1.87 -3.43 -7.35
CA ARG A 94 -1.56 -3.97 -6.00
C ARG A 94 -0.77 -5.28 -6.10
N LYS A 95 -1.20 -6.22 -6.96
CA LYS A 95 -0.46 -7.47 -7.19
C LYS A 95 0.91 -7.22 -7.81
N SER A 96 1.06 -6.24 -8.69
CA SER A 96 2.38 -5.90 -9.25
C SER A 96 3.37 -5.46 -8.15
N VAL A 97 2.93 -4.63 -7.21
CA VAL A 97 3.73 -4.17 -6.06
C VAL A 97 4.06 -5.34 -5.13
N GLN A 98 3.10 -6.22 -4.85
CA GLN A 98 3.34 -7.46 -4.08
C GLN A 98 4.36 -8.39 -4.75
N ASN A 99 4.50 -8.31 -6.08
CA ASN A 99 5.48 -9.07 -6.86
C ASN A 99 6.77 -8.28 -7.13
N GLY A 100 7.05 -7.25 -6.34
CA GLY A 100 8.33 -6.55 -6.35
C GLY A 100 8.43 -5.37 -7.31
N ALA A 101 7.31 -4.85 -7.83
CA ALA A 101 7.32 -3.58 -8.55
C ALA A 101 7.80 -2.43 -7.63
N GLY A 102 8.54 -1.50 -8.23
CA GLY A 102 9.14 -0.38 -7.52
C GLY A 102 8.16 0.74 -7.16
N ILE A 103 8.69 1.75 -6.45
CA ILE A 103 7.92 2.94 -6.05
C ILE A 103 7.45 3.79 -7.24
N ASP A 104 8.13 3.70 -8.38
CA ASP A 104 7.72 4.31 -9.64
C ASP A 104 6.36 3.76 -10.11
N ILE A 105 6.15 2.46 -10.00
CA ILE A 105 4.89 1.80 -10.34
C ILE A 105 3.77 2.18 -9.36
N VAL A 106 4.08 2.30 -8.07
CA VAL A 106 3.12 2.80 -7.06
C VAL A 106 2.62 4.20 -7.43
N ARG A 107 3.53 5.09 -7.83
CA ARG A 107 3.17 6.47 -8.24
C ARG A 107 2.37 6.50 -9.53
N GLU A 108 2.69 5.63 -10.49
CA GLU A 108 1.93 5.48 -11.73
C GLU A 108 0.49 5.03 -11.46
N GLY A 109 0.31 3.92 -10.71
CA GLY A 109 -1.02 3.43 -10.35
C GLY A 109 -1.81 4.46 -9.54
N LEU A 110 -1.14 5.17 -8.61
CA LEU A 110 -1.78 6.25 -7.84
C LEU A 110 -2.31 7.36 -8.75
N ALA A 111 -1.54 7.79 -9.76
CA ALA A 111 -1.95 8.82 -10.70
C ALA A 111 -3.19 8.38 -11.53
N VAL A 112 -3.23 7.12 -11.96
CA VAL A 112 -4.38 6.55 -12.68
C VAL A 112 -5.64 6.55 -11.80
N LEU A 113 -5.52 6.08 -10.56
CA LEU A 113 -6.64 5.99 -9.63
C LEU A 113 -7.10 7.38 -9.13
N ASP A 114 -6.19 8.34 -8.94
CA ASP A 114 -6.54 9.73 -8.60
C ASP A 114 -7.26 10.42 -9.77
N GLY A 115 -6.83 10.17 -11.01
CA GLY A 115 -7.51 10.65 -12.21
C GLY A 115 -8.95 10.14 -12.32
N TYR A 116 -9.16 8.84 -12.07
CA TYR A 116 -10.50 8.26 -12.00
C TYR A 116 -11.33 8.84 -10.86
N ALA A 117 -10.77 8.93 -9.65
CA ALA A 117 -11.47 9.47 -8.50
C ALA A 117 -11.99 10.89 -8.75
N ALA A 118 -11.16 11.75 -9.35
CA ALA A 118 -11.55 13.11 -9.71
C ALA A 118 -12.71 13.13 -10.73
N GLN A 119 -12.64 12.30 -11.79
CA GLN A 119 -13.70 12.19 -12.79
C GLN A 119 -15.01 11.66 -12.19
N PHE A 120 -14.93 10.62 -11.37
CA PHE A 120 -16.08 9.99 -10.73
C PHE A 120 -16.77 10.95 -9.76
N THR A 121 -16.04 11.63 -8.88
CA THR A 121 -16.63 12.62 -7.95
C THR A 121 -17.22 13.82 -8.68
N ALA A 122 -16.64 14.24 -9.80
CA ALA A 122 -17.20 15.32 -10.62
C ALA A 122 -18.52 14.90 -11.31
N ALA A 123 -18.59 13.67 -11.80
CA ALA A 123 -19.78 13.13 -12.48
C ALA A 123 -20.90 12.71 -11.50
N TYR A 124 -20.54 12.21 -10.32
CA TYR A 124 -21.47 11.68 -9.32
C TYR A 124 -21.19 12.27 -7.92
N PRO A 125 -21.54 13.55 -7.69
CA PRO A 125 -21.30 14.20 -6.40
C PRO A 125 -22.02 13.48 -5.25
N GLY A 126 -21.30 13.20 -4.16
CA GLY A 126 -21.83 12.56 -2.95
C GLY A 126 -21.85 11.03 -3.00
N GLU A 127 -21.53 10.43 -4.14
CA GLU A 127 -21.41 8.98 -4.24
C GLU A 127 -20.00 8.50 -3.81
N PRO A 128 -19.90 7.46 -2.96
CA PRO A 128 -18.60 6.92 -2.60
C PRO A 128 -17.94 6.21 -3.78
N LEU A 129 -16.60 6.28 -3.83
CA LEU A 129 -15.82 5.47 -4.77
C LEU A 129 -15.98 3.97 -4.46
N PRO A 130 -15.77 3.10 -5.45
CA PRO A 130 -15.63 1.67 -5.20
C PRO A 130 -14.60 1.42 -4.08
N ALA A 131 -14.97 0.64 -3.07
CA ALA A 131 -14.18 0.47 -1.85
C ALA A 131 -12.74 0.03 -2.13
N GLN A 132 -12.57 -0.93 -3.05
CA GLN A 132 -11.25 -1.43 -3.46
C GLN A 132 -10.39 -0.35 -4.11
N VAL A 133 -10.99 0.52 -4.93
CA VAL A 133 -10.29 1.65 -5.56
C VAL A 133 -9.84 2.63 -4.49
N ALA A 134 -10.74 3.04 -3.58
CA ALA A 134 -10.42 3.96 -2.50
C ALA A 134 -9.30 3.43 -1.61
N GLU A 135 -9.41 2.18 -1.17
CA GLU A 135 -8.40 1.51 -0.34
C GLU A 135 -7.03 1.46 -1.03
N THR A 136 -6.97 1.01 -2.29
CA THR A 136 -5.71 0.90 -3.03
C THR A 136 -5.06 2.28 -3.22
N ARG A 137 -5.87 3.31 -3.46
CA ARG A 137 -5.41 4.70 -3.57
C ARG A 137 -4.76 5.18 -2.28
N ASP A 138 -5.42 4.95 -1.15
CA ASP A 138 -4.92 5.36 0.16
C ASP A 138 -3.63 4.60 0.51
N GLN A 139 -3.55 3.30 0.19
CA GLN A 139 -2.33 2.50 0.35
C GLN A 139 -1.17 3.06 -0.49
N PHE A 140 -1.41 3.37 -1.77
CA PHE A 140 -0.37 3.88 -2.67
C PHE A 140 0.09 5.30 -2.31
N ARG A 141 -0.82 6.13 -1.81
CA ARG A 141 -0.50 7.45 -1.29
C ARG A 141 0.40 7.35 -0.06
N ALA A 142 0.03 6.53 0.92
CA ALA A 142 0.85 6.30 2.11
C ALA A 142 2.25 5.76 1.75
N ALA A 143 2.33 4.81 0.81
CA ALA A 143 3.62 4.28 0.34
C ALA A 143 4.46 5.35 -0.39
N SER A 144 3.83 6.20 -1.20
CA SER A 144 4.50 7.31 -1.89
C SER A 144 5.05 8.36 -0.92
N ASP A 145 4.26 8.74 0.09
CA ASP A 145 4.66 9.70 1.11
C ASP A 145 5.82 9.17 1.98
N ALA A 146 5.73 7.89 2.37
CA ALA A 146 6.80 7.22 3.13
C ALA A 146 8.12 7.15 2.35
N ALA A 147 8.08 7.07 1.03
CA ALA A 147 9.28 7.05 0.19
C ALA A 147 9.96 8.43 0.05
N VAL A 148 9.26 9.52 0.35
CA VAL A 148 9.81 10.90 0.33
C VAL A 148 10.22 11.35 1.74
N ALA A 149 9.64 10.75 2.77
CA ALA A 149 10.02 11.04 4.15
C ALA A 149 11.53 10.86 4.34
N PRO A 150 12.24 11.87 4.88
CA PRO A 150 13.67 11.73 5.15
C PRO A 150 13.86 10.53 6.06
N ALA A 151 14.86 9.69 5.73
CA ALA A 151 15.21 8.56 6.58
C ALA A 151 15.36 9.08 8.01
N PRO A 152 14.70 8.47 9.01
CA PRO A 152 14.84 8.90 10.39
C PRO A 152 16.33 9.00 10.69
N PRO A 153 16.79 10.12 11.31
CA PRO A 153 18.19 10.31 11.60
C PRO A 153 18.69 9.02 12.26
N GLN A 154 19.62 8.35 11.59
CA GLN A 154 20.20 7.14 12.16
C GLN A 154 20.88 7.60 13.44
N ASP A 155 20.33 7.20 14.59
CA ASP A 155 20.95 7.51 15.87
C ASP A 155 22.43 7.14 15.74
N PRO A 156 23.35 8.08 16.03
CA PRO A 156 24.77 7.78 15.97
C PRO A 156 24.97 6.50 16.79
N PRO A 157 25.68 5.50 16.24
CA PRO A 157 25.74 4.16 16.81
C PRO A 157 26.01 4.30 18.30
N SER A 158 25.00 3.99 19.11
CA SER A 158 25.08 4.14 20.56
C SER A 158 26.35 3.39 20.97
N PRO A 159 27.36 4.07 21.56
CA PRO A 159 28.60 3.40 21.93
C PRO A 159 28.17 2.27 22.83
N SER A 160 28.31 1.02 22.37
CA SER A 160 28.00 -0.14 23.19
C SER A 160 28.78 0.05 24.47
N SER A 161 28.06 0.31 25.56
CA SER A 161 28.59 0.27 26.91
C SER A 161 29.15 -1.13 27.08
N GLY A 162 30.44 -1.27 26.79
CA GLY A 162 31.18 -2.44 27.20
C GLY A 162 31.06 -2.48 28.71
N SER A 163 30.29 -3.44 29.22
CA SER A 163 30.64 -4.03 30.50
C SER A 163 32.03 -4.60 30.32
N SER A 164 33.03 -3.80 30.69
CA SER A 164 34.36 -4.23 30.99
C SER A 164 34.28 -5.04 32.29
N ASP A 165 33.81 -6.28 32.18
CA ASP A 165 34.44 -7.32 32.99
C ASP A 165 35.92 -7.37 32.56
N PRO A 166 36.87 -7.53 33.49
CA PRO A 166 38.27 -7.71 33.15
C PRO A 166 38.41 -9.06 32.45
N VAL A 167 38.26 -9.05 31.13
CA VAL A 167 38.53 -10.20 30.26
C VAL A 167 39.99 -10.15 29.88
N ASP A 168 40.66 -11.28 30.14
CA ASP A 168 41.99 -11.62 29.68
C ASP A 168 42.27 -11.16 28.24
N ALA A 169 43.53 -10.81 27.99
CA ALA A 169 44.06 -10.23 26.76
C ALA A 169 43.33 -10.68 25.47
N PRO A 170 42.90 -9.73 24.61
CA PRO A 170 42.02 -10.01 23.50
C PRO A 170 42.68 -10.94 22.47
N ALA A 171 42.13 -12.15 22.35
CA ALA A 171 42.35 -12.97 21.16
C ALA A 171 41.83 -12.21 19.92
N PRO A 172 42.53 -12.29 18.77
CA PRO A 172 42.16 -11.55 17.57
C PRO A 172 40.70 -11.83 17.17
N ALA A 173 39.88 -10.79 17.21
CA ALA A 173 38.45 -10.89 16.95
C ALA A 173 38.19 -11.38 15.52
N LYS A 174 37.63 -12.59 15.42
CA LYS A 174 37.25 -13.22 14.16
C LYS A 174 36.16 -12.37 13.46
N PRO A 175 36.41 -11.84 12.24
CA PRO A 175 35.62 -10.76 11.62
C PRO A 175 34.17 -11.12 11.24
N TRP A 176 33.74 -12.36 11.45
CA TRP A 176 32.46 -12.88 10.98
C TRP A 176 31.37 -12.95 12.05
N ARG A 177 31.71 -12.80 13.35
CA ARG A 177 30.71 -12.90 14.44
C ARG A 177 29.62 -11.82 14.36
N GLY A 178 29.96 -10.62 13.88
CA GLY A 178 28.99 -9.52 13.76
C GLY A 178 27.85 -9.81 12.78
N LEU A 179 28.12 -10.50 11.68
CA LEU A 179 27.10 -10.80 10.67
C LEU A 179 26.09 -11.84 11.16
N THR A 180 26.55 -12.86 11.90
CA THR A 180 25.67 -13.87 12.50
C THR A 180 24.83 -13.32 13.65
N ILE A 181 25.39 -12.40 14.45
CA ILE A 181 24.64 -11.75 15.55
C ILE A 181 23.57 -10.83 14.98
N GLY A 182 23.91 -9.99 14.00
CA GLY A 182 22.95 -9.11 13.32
C GLY A 182 21.84 -9.89 12.59
N GLY A 183 22.19 -10.99 11.91
CA GLY A 183 21.21 -11.87 11.27
C GLY A 183 20.26 -12.55 12.27
N GLY A 184 20.77 -12.99 13.42
CA GLY A 184 19.97 -13.62 14.48
C GLY A 184 18.94 -12.68 15.10
N VAL A 185 19.33 -11.43 15.40
CA VAL A 185 18.39 -10.42 15.94
C VAL A 185 17.31 -10.08 14.93
N SER A 186 17.67 -9.90 13.65
CA SER A 186 16.73 -9.59 12.57
C SER A 186 15.69 -10.70 12.37
N LEU A 187 16.15 -11.96 12.41
CA LEU A 187 15.28 -13.14 12.26
C LEU A 187 14.39 -13.37 13.49
N GLY A 188 14.92 -13.12 14.69
CA GLY A 188 14.15 -13.15 15.94
C GLY A 188 13.03 -12.11 15.93
N LEU A 189 13.33 -10.88 15.49
CA LEU A 189 12.32 -9.84 15.34
C LEU A 189 11.27 -10.22 14.29
N GLY A 190 11.69 -10.73 13.12
CA GLY A 190 10.79 -11.16 12.06
C GLY A 190 9.84 -12.29 12.47
N LEU A 191 10.33 -13.28 13.23
CA LEU A 191 9.48 -14.35 13.77
C LEU A 191 8.52 -13.84 14.85
N ALA A 192 8.94 -12.90 15.68
CA ALA A 192 8.05 -12.25 16.64
C ALA A 192 6.93 -11.46 15.94
N SER A 193 7.24 -10.76 14.84
CA SER A 193 6.24 -10.08 14.00
C SER A 193 5.28 -11.07 13.34
N LEU A 194 5.76 -12.22 12.86
CA LEU A 194 4.94 -13.31 12.33
C LEU A 194 3.99 -13.88 13.40
N GLY A 195 4.46 -14.03 14.64
CA GLY A 195 3.64 -14.46 15.77
C GLY A 195 2.52 -13.45 16.09
N LEU A 196 2.83 -12.15 16.08
CA LEU A 196 1.85 -11.09 16.24
C LEU A 196 0.84 -11.07 15.08
N PHE A 197 1.29 -11.31 13.84
CA PHE A 197 0.43 -11.39 12.67
C PHE A 197 -0.51 -12.59 12.72
N ALA A 198 -0.01 -13.78 13.04
CA ALA A 198 -0.83 -14.98 13.21
C ALA A 198 -1.86 -14.81 14.34
N GLY A 199 -1.45 -14.23 15.48
CA GLY A 199 -2.36 -13.89 16.57
C GLY A 199 -3.41 -12.85 16.18
N GLY A 200 -3.03 -11.84 15.39
CA GLY A 200 -3.93 -10.84 14.82
C GLY A 200 -4.95 -11.44 13.84
N PHE A 201 -4.52 -12.37 12.97
CA PHE A 201 -5.38 -13.02 11.99
C PHE A 201 -6.47 -13.88 12.64
N VAL A 202 -6.14 -14.61 13.71
CA VAL A 202 -7.14 -15.38 14.47
C VAL A 202 -8.16 -14.46 15.12
N ARG A 203 -7.72 -13.33 15.70
CA ARG A 203 -8.62 -12.32 16.27
C ARG A 203 -9.48 -11.62 15.22
N ALA A 204 -8.92 -11.35 14.03
CA ALA A 204 -9.65 -10.73 12.93
C ALA A 204 -10.78 -11.64 12.43
N ARG A 205 -10.53 -12.94 12.30
CA ARG A 205 -11.57 -13.92 11.97
C ARG A 205 -12.66 -14.04 13.04
N GLU A 206 -12.29 -13.92 14.32
CA GLU A 206 -13.27 -13.91 15.40
C GLU A 206 -14.13 -12.63 15.34
N ALA A 207 -13.53 -11.48 14.99
CA ALA A 207 -14.26 -10.24 14.79
C ALA A 207 -15.19 -10.28 13.56
N GLU A 208 -14.76 -10.88 12.45
CA GLU A 208 -15.63 -11.15 11.28
C GLU A 208 -16.84 -12.01 11.68
N ARG A 209 -16.62 -13.09 12.45
CA ARG A 209 -17.73 -13.95 12.92
C ARG A 209 -18.71 -13.20 13.81
N GLN A 210 -18.24 -12.27 14.63
CA GLN A 210 -19.11 -11.42 15.46
C GLN A 210 -19.88 -10.40 14.62
N TYR A 211 -19.31 -9.97 13.49
CA TYR A 211 -19.95 -9.06 12.53
C TYR A 211 -21.00 -9.77 11.66
N ASP A 212 -20.74 -11.02 11.28
CA ASP A 212 -21.65 -11.86 10.49
C ASP A 212 -22.75 -12.53 11.34
N ASP A 213 -22.68 -12.41 12.67
CA ASP A 213 -23.75 -12.89 13.55
C ASP A 213 -25.01 -12.02 13.35
N PRO A 214 -26.12 -12.58 12.86
CA PRO A 214 -27.35 -11.83 12.62
C PRO A 214 -27.92 -11.19 13.91
N ALA A 215 -27.48 -11.65 15.10
CA ALA A 215 -27.84 -11.03 16.37
C ALA A 215 -27.16 -9.66 16.61
N ASN A 216 -26.05 -9.36 15.93
CA ASN A 216 -25.25 -8.13 16.08
C ASN A 216 -25.17 -7.29 14.80
N ALA A 217 -26.06 -7.51 13.83
CA ALA A 217 -26.04 -6.82 12.54
C ALA A 217 -26.23 -5.30 12.72
N CYS A 218 -25.11 -4.56 12.77
CA CYS A 218 -25.12 -3.11 12.75
C CYS A 218 -25.61 -2.64 11.37
N PRO A 219 -26.73 -1.90 11.28
CA PRO A 219 -27.17 -1.35 10.01
C PRO A 219 -26.11 -0.35 9.52
N PRO A 220 -25.58 -0.50 8.29
CA PRO A 220 -24.53 0.37 7.75
C PRO A 220 -24.96 1.84 7.61
N SER A 221 -26.26 2.13 7.73
CA SER A 221 -26.84 3.46 7.60
C SER A 221 -26.89 4.26 8.91
N ASP A 222 -26.63 3.67 10.09
CA ASP A 222 -26.67 4.43 11.35
C ASP A 222 -25.76 3.83 12.44
N PRO A 223 -24.45 4.15 12.44
CA PRO A 223 -23.53 3.74 13.49
C PRO A 223 -23.75 4.62 14.73
N THR A 224 -24.78 4.32 15.52
CA THR A 224 -24.96 4.89 16.86
C THR A 224 -24.58 3.85 17.92
N GLY A 225 -23.98 4.30 19.03
CA GLY A 225 -23.60 3.43 20.15
C GLY A 225 -22.36 2.55 19.89
N GLU A 226 -22.43 1.27 20.29
CA GLU A 226 -21.32 0.30 20.22
C GLU A 226 -20.75 0.09 18.81
N CYS A 227 -21.59 0.19 17.77
CA CYS A 227 -21.14 0.04 16.37
C CYS A 227 -20.17 1.15 15.94
N ALA A 228 -20.30 2.37 16.48
CA ALA A 228 -19.40 3.49 16.15
C ALA A 228 -18.00 3.31 16.76
N GLU A 229 -17.91 2.70 17.94
CA GLU A 229 -16.66 2.37 18.61
C GLU A 229 -15.90 1.28 17.82
N ILE A 230 -16.62 0.26 17.33
CA ILE A 230 -16.07 -0.82 16.52
C ILE A 230 -15.57 -0.30 15.17
N ASP A 231 -16.34 0.54 14.48
CA ASP A 231 -15.93 1.14 13.20
C ASP A 231 -14.71 2.06 13.36
N ARG A 232 -14.66 2.87 14.43
CA ARG A 232 -13.53 3.76 14.72
C ARG A 232 -12.27 2.95 15.08
N ARG A 233 -12.42 1.81 15.78
CA ARG A 233 -11.34 0.88 16.12
C ARG A 233 -10.89 0.05 14.91
N GLY A 234 -11.78 -0.24 13.96
CA GLY A 234 -11.48 -0.86 12.66
C GLY A 234 -10.68 0.05 11.74
N ARG A 235 -11.02 1.34 11.69
CA ARG A 235 -10.26 2.32 10.90
C ARG A 235 -8.83 2.55 11.42
N SER A 236 -8.64 2.60 12.74
CA SER A 236 -7.30 2.76 13.31
C SER A 236 -6.45 1.48 13.24
N SER A 237 -7.07 0.30 13.30
CA SER A 237 -6.36 -0.97 13.13
C SER A 237 -5.97 -1.25 11.67
N SER A 238 -6.76 -0.78 10.71
CA SER A 238 -6.47 -0.90 9.27
C SER A 238 -5.14 -0.23 8.90
N ALA A 239 -4.85 0.95 9.44
CA ALA A 239 -3.58 1.66 9.16
C ALA A 239 -2.34 0.89 9.63
N MET A 240 -2.38 0.24 10.80
CA MET A 240 -1.26 -0.59 11.28
C MET A 240 -1.17 -1.93 10.57
N ALA A 241 -2.30 -2.52 10.19
CA ALA A 241 -2.34 -3.77 9.44
C ALA A 241 -1.72 -3.62 8.04
N THR A 242 -2.03 -2.53 7.33
CA THR A 242 -1.46 -2.25 6.00
C THR A 242 0.05 -2.11 6.03
N VAL A 243 0.60 -1.37 6.99
CA VAL A 243 2.06 -1.24 7.15
C VAL A 243 2.70 -2.60 7.46
N GLY A 244 2.04 -3.41 8.28
CA GLY A 244 2.50 -4.77 8.60
C GLY A 244 2.54 -5.71 7.39
N VAL A 245 1.54 -5.64 6.50
CA VAL A 245 1.43 -6.51 5.32
C VAL A 245 2.52 -6.22 4.28
N ILE A 246 2.97 -4.98 4.15
CA ILE A 246 4.02 -4.61 3.16
C ILE A 246 5.42 -4.76 3.76
N LEU A 247 5.61 -4.33 5.02
CA LEU A 247 6.94 -4.31 5.65
C LEU A 247 7.41 -5.70 6.06
N ALA A 248 6.49 -6.58 6.50
CA ALA A 248 6.86 -7.91 7.00
C ALA A 248 7.44 -8.84 5.92
N PRO A 249 6.87 -8.95 4.70
CA PRO A 249 7.48 -9.75 3.63
C PRO A 249 8.84 -9.21 3.19
N ALA A 250 8.99 -7.88 3.12
CA ALA A 250 10.26 -7.25 2.75
C ALA A 250 11.36 -7.55 3.78
N LEU A 251 11.06 -7.42 5.08
CA LEU A 251 11.99 -7.77 6.16
C LEU A 251 12.30 -9.26 6.21
N LEU A 252 11.32 -10.14 5.96
CA LEU A 252 11.54 -11.59 5.89
C LEU A 252 12.45 -11.98 4.72
N ALA A 253 12.23 -11.39 3.54
CA ALA A 253 13.06 -11.66 2.36
C ALA A 253 14.52 -11.21 2.60
N ALA A 254 14.71 -10.00 3.14
CA ALA A 254 16.04 -9.49 3.49
C ALA A 254 16.72 -10.35 4.56
N GLY A 255 15.99 -10.75 5.61
CA GLY A 255 16.49 -11.62 6.67
C GLY A 255 16.88 -13.01 6.18
N ALA A 256 16.06 -13.64 5.33
CA ALA A 256 16.33 -14.93 4.74
C ALA A 256 17.56 -14.90 3.82
N ALA A 257 17.72 -13.84 3.02
CA ALA A 257 18.89 -13.67 2.15
C ALA A 257 20.19 -13.52 2.96
N MET A 258 20.19 -12.68 4.00
CA MET A 258 21.33 -12.50 4.90
C MET A 258 21.70 -13.80 5.63
N LEU A 259 20.71 -14.55 6.13
CA LEU A 259 20.92 -15.84 6.79
C LEU A 259 21.50 -16.87 5.80
N GLY A 260 20.95 -16.93 4.58
CA GLY A 260 21.43 -17.84 3.53
C GLY A 260 22.89 -17.60 3.17
N ILE A 261 23.31 -16.35 3.02
CA ILE A 261 24.70 -15.98 2.76
C ILE A 261 25.59 -16.37 3.95
N GLY A 262 25.15 -16.10 5.18
CA GLY A 262 25.88 -16.46 6.40
C GLY A 262 26.10 -17.97 6.53
N LEU A 263 25.04 -18.77 6.30
CA LEU A 263 25.11 -20.24 6.35
C LEU A 263 25.99 -20.80 5.23
N ARG A 264 25.86 -20.29 4.00
CA ARG A 264 26.67 -20.73 2.86
C ARG A 264 28.16 -20.46 3.08
N ARG A 265 28.51 -19.29 3.62
CA ARG A 265 29.91 -18.91 3.88
C ARG A 265 30.50 -19.73 5.04
N ARG A 266 29.72 -20.03 6.07
CA ARG A 266 30.10 -20.94 7.16
C ARG A 266 30.30 -22.38 6.69
N ALA A 267 29.48 -22.85 5.75
CA ALA A 267 29.67 -24.16 5.13
C ALA A 267 30.96 -24.20 4.29
N ALA A 268 31.28 -23.12 3.57
CA ALA A 268 32.53 -22.99 2.82
C ALA A 268 33.77 -22.95 3.74
N GLU A 269 33.68 -22.34 4.93
CA GLU A 269 34.81 -22.33 5.89
C GLU A 269 35.10 -23.70 6.53
N ARG A 270 34.13 -24.60 6.60
CA ARG A 270 34.37 -25.99 7.03
C ARG A 270 35.21 -26.77 6.03
N TRP A 271 35.21 -26.36 4.76
CA TRP A 271 35.86 -27.05 3.64
C TRP A 271 36.74 -26.06 2.89
N ALA A 272 37.95 -25.82 3.40
CA ALA A 272 38.90 -24.95 2.72
C ALA A 272 39.74 -25.78 1.73
N VAL A 273 39.65 -25.43 0.44
CA VAL A 273 40.60 -25.88 -0.57
C VAL A 273 41.66 -24.80 -0.71
N THR A 274 42.87 -25.07 -0.26
CA THR A 274 43.99 -24.14 -0.40
C THR A 274 44.92 -24.63 -1.50
N PRO A 275 45.21 -23.81 -2.53
CA PRO A 275 46.21 -24.16 -3.52
C PRO A 275 47.59 -24.10 -2.86
N THR A 276 48.37 -25.17 -3.03
CA THR A 276 49.74 -25.25 -2.55
C THR A 276 50.67 -25.17 -3.76
N PHE A 277 51.51 -24.13 -3.78
CA PHE A 277 52.53 -23.95 -4.81
C PHE A 277 53.90 -24.20 -4.18
N GLY A 278 54.60 -25.20 -4.70
CA GLY A 278 56.00 -25.48 -4.40
C GLY A 278 56.89 -25.18 -5.61
N PRO A 279 58.21 -25.06 -5.42
CA PRO A 279 59.15 -24.74 -6.51
C PRO A 279 59.12 -25.72 -7.70
N ARG A 280 58.54 -26.91 -7.54
CA ARG A 280 58.37 -27.93 -8.60
C ARG A 280 57.01 -28.63 -8.59
N SER A 281 56.01 -28.09 -7.90
CA SER A 281 54.68 -28.72 -7.82
C SER A 281 53.56 -27.69 -7.60
N ALA A 282 52.38 -28.00 -8.14
CA ALA A 282 51.13 -27.30 -7.83
C ALA A 282 50.11 -28.36 -7.42
N GLY A 283 49.41 -28.13 -6.31
CA GLY A 283 48.40 -29.04 -5.78
C GLY A 283 47.26 -28.32 -5.09
N LEU A 284 46.23 -29.08 -4.73
CA LEU A 284 45.12 -28.62 -3.91
C LEU A 284 45.14 -29.43 -2.62
N SER A 285 45.25 -28.76 -1.47
CA SER A 285 45.09 -29.41 -0.17
C SER A 285 43.70 -29.13 0.39
N TRP A 286 43.09 -30.17 0.95
CA TRP A 286 41.82 -30.08 1.66
C TRP A 286 42.14 -29.96 3.15
N VAL A 287 41.72 -28.87 3.77
CA VAL A 287 41.86 -28.71 5.21
C VAL A 287 40.46 -28.70 5.83
N LEU A 288 40.15 -29.79 6.52
CA LEU A 288 38.93 -29.92 7.31
C LEU A 288 39.23 -29.33 8.71
N ARG A 289 38.61 -28.18 9.03
CA ARG A 289 38.71 -27.57 10.36
C ARG A 289 37.49 -27.98 11.18
N PHE A 290 37.70 -28.82 12.20
CA PHE A 290 36.69 -29.25 13.16
C PHE A 290 36.56 -28.25 14.31
#